data_AF-A0A6A2WWK5-F1
#
_entry.id   AF-A0A6A2WWK5-F1
#
_cell.length_a   1.000
_cell.length_b   1.000
_cell.length_c   1.000
_cell.angle_alpha   90.00
_cell.angle_beta   90.00
_cell.angle_gamma   90.00
#
_symmetry.space_group_name_H-M   'P 1'
#
loop_
_entity.id
_entity.type
_entity.pdbx_description
1 polymer ?
#
loop_
_entity_poly.entity_id
_entity_poly.type
_entity_poly.pdbx_seq_one_letter_code
_entity_poly.pdbx_strand_id
1 'polypeptide(L)' 'MEQQRSVSGLSQSPRSPSSQPYLSVSVTDPVKLGNGVQAYISYRVITKTNFPDYQGPEKIVIRRYSDFIWLRDRLFEK' A
#
# COMPACT_ATOMS: atom_id res chain seq x y z
N MET A 1 0.92 29.97 -53.41
CA MET A 1 0.67 30.57 -52.08
C MET A 1 -0.84 30.68 -52.00
N GLU A 2 -1.62 30.00 -51.16
CA GLU A 2 -1.42 29.47 -49.81
C GLU A 2 -2.19 28.14 -49.66
N GLN A 3 -1.72 27.26 -48.76
CA GLN A 3 -2.54 26.18 -48.21
C GLN A 3 -2.30 26.17 -46.70
N GLN A 4 -3.24 26.74 -45.97
CA GLN A 4 -3.17 26.91 -44.52
C GLN A 4 -3.68 25.60 -43.88
N ARG A 5 -2.76 24.72 -43.47
CA ARG A 5 -3.07 23.59 -42.59
C ARG A 5 -3.32 24.12 -41.18
N SER A 6 -4.58 24.12 -40.76
CA SER A 6 -4.97 24.37 -39.36
C SER A 6 -4.58 23.17 -38.50
N VAL A 7 -3.67 23.42 -37.56
CA VAL A 7 -3.21 22.48 -36.54
C VAL A 7 -4.22 22.48 -35.40
N SER A 8 -5.08 21.47 -35.31
CA SER A 8 -5.98 21.29 -34.17
C SER A 8 -5.32 20.36 -33.16
N GLY A 9 -4.39 20.91 -32.39
CA GLY A 9 -3.78 20.26 -31.23
C GLY A 9 -4.81 19.92 -30.15
N LEU A 10 -4.61 18.77 -29.54
CA LEU A 10 -5.43 18.13 -28.52
C LEU A 10 -5.77 19.07 -27.36
N SER A 11 -7.06 19.22 -27.07
CA SER A 11 -7.55 19.80 -25.83
C SER A 11 -7.19 18.87 -24.66
N GLN A 12 -6.03 19.11 -24.02
CA GLN A 12 -5.72 18.50 -22.73
C GLN A 12 -6.22 19.44 -21.63
N SER A 13 -7.34 19.05 -21.01
CA SER A 13 -7.89 19.70 -19.83
C SER A 13 -6.87 19.69 -18.67
N PRO A 14 -6.50 20.83 -18.06
CA PRO A 14 -5.31 20.92 -17.23
C PRO A 14 -5.51 20.63 -15.73
N ARG A 15 -6.49 19.81 -15.31
CA ARG A 15 -6.79 19.65 -13.86
C ARG A 15 -7.28 18.25 -13.43
N SER A 16 -6.56 17.20 -13.80
CA SER A 16 -6.56 16.01 -12.95
C SER A 16 -5.41 16.20 -11.95
N PRO A 17 -5.66 16.34 -10.63
CA PRO A 17 -4.56 16.25 -9.68
C PRO A 17 -3.93 14.88 -9.86
N SER A 18 -2.64 14.84 -10.23
CA SER A 18 -1.86 13.61 -10.14
C SER A 18 -2.00 13.10 -8.72
N SER A 19 -2.56 11.91 -8.53
CA SER A 19 -2.67 11.33 -7.19
C SER A 19 -1.24 11.21 -6.64
N GLN A 20 -0.94 11.96 -5.59
CA GLN A 20 0.41 11.91 -5.01
C GLN A 20 0.68 10.48 -4.54
N PRO A 21 1.90 9.93 -4.77
CA PRO A 21 2.26 8.62 -4.30
C PRO A 21 2.09 8.54 -2.77
N TYR A 22 1.39 7.53 -2.27
CA TYR A 22 1.14 7.36 -0.83
C TYR A 22 1.29 5.90 -0.40
N LEU A 23 1.68 5.72 0.85
CA LEU A 23 1.69 4.44 1.54
C LEU A 23 1.21 4.67 2.98
N SER A 24 0.10 4.04 3.34
CA SER A 24 -0.45 4.08 4.69
C SER A 24 -0.55 2.66 5.23
N VAL A 25 -0.07 2.43 6.44
CA VAL A 25 -0.14 1.14 7.12
C VAL A 25 -0.79 1.33 8.48
N SER A 26 -1.80 0.53 8.78
CA SER A 26 -2.44 0.49 10.10
C SER A 26 -2.43 -0.92 10.67
N VAL A 27 -2.32 -1.02 11.99
CA VAL A 27 -2.36 -2.27 12.76
C VAL A 27 -3.53 -2.15 13.72
N THR A 28 -4.55 -2.97 13.52
CA THR A 28 -5.82 -2.88 14.27
C THR A 28 -6.27 -4.26 14.73
N ASP A 29 -7.42 -4.31 15.40
CA ASP A 29 -8.18 -5.52 15.72
C ASP A 29 -7.34 -6.59 16.42
N PRO A 30 -6.88 -6.33 17.66
CA PRO A 30 -6.18 -7.33 18.44
C PRO A 30 -7.11 -8.49 18.77
N VAL A 31 -6.72 -9.70 18.36
CA VAL A 31 -7.49 -10.93 18.61
C VAL A 31 -6.57 -11.98 19.25
N LYS A 32 -7.01 -12.54 20.38
CA LYS A 32 -6.36 -13.69 20.99
C LYS A 32 -6.69 -14.95 20.19
N LEU A 33 -5.65 -15.62 19.69
CA LEU A 33 -5.75 -16.90 18.99
C LEU A 33 -5.12 -18.00 19.84
N GLY A 34 -5.72 -19.18 19.79
CA GLY A 34 -5.25 -20.35 20.55
C GLY A 34 -5.62 -20.32 22.04
N ASN A 35 -5.28 -21.40 22.73
CA ASN A 35 -5.63 -21.66 24.13
C ASN A 35 -4.40 -22.04 24.95
N GLY A 36 -4.47 -21.83 26.27
CA GLY A 36 -3.39 -22.22 27.19
C GLY A 36 -2.06 -21.54 26.88
N VAL A 37 -0.96 -22.29 27.01
CA VAL A 37 0.43 -21.80 26.90
C VAL A 37 0.80 -21.35 25.49
N GLN A 38 0.09 -21.82 24.46
CA GLN A 38 0.37 -21.47 23.06
C GLN A 38 -0.48 -20.30 22.53
N ALA A 39 -1.29 -19.67 23.38
CA ALA A 39 -2.11 -18.54 22.95
C ALA A 39 -1.25 -17.32 22.61
N TYR A 40 -1.61 -16.58 21.55
CA TYR A 40 -0.94 -15.34 21.16
C TYR A 40 -1.94 -14.29 20.68
N ILE A 41 -1.52 -13.03 20.66
CA ILE A 41 -2.30 -11.94 20.09
C ILE A 41 -1.89 -11.75 18.63
N SER A 42 -2.87 -11.79 17.75
CA SER A 42 -2.75 -11.41 16.35
C SER A 42 -3.39 -10.06 16.10
N TYR A 43 -2.97 -9.40 15.03
CA TYR A 43 -3.44 -8.10 14.59
C TYR A 43 -3.77 -8.14 13.11
N ARG A 44 -4.76 -7.35 12.70
CA ARG A 44 -5.01 -7.04 11.31
C ARG A 44 -4.08 -5.92 10.85
N VAL A 45 -3.23 -6.20 9.87
CA VAL A 45 -2.33 -5.23 9.24
C VAL A 45 -2.91 -4.86 7.88
N ILE A 46 -3.26 -3.58 7.72
CA ILE A 46 -3.86 -3.05 6.49
C ILE A 46 -2.85 -2.10 5.85
N THR A 47 -2.47 -2.38 4.61
CA THR A 47 -1.68 -1.48 3.77
C THR A 47 -2.59 -0.88 2.71
N LYS A 48 -2.63 0.46 2.61
CA LYS A 48 -3.30 1.21 1.55
C LYS A 48 -2.28 2.02 0.78
N THR A 49 -2.28 1.93 -0.53
CA THR A 49 -1.30 2.62 -1.39
C THR A 49 -1.81 2.80 -2.81
N ASN A 50 -1.21 3.71 -3.57
CA ASN A 50 -1.35 3.81 -5.03
C ASN A 50 -0.05 3.42 -5.77
N PHE A 51 0.91 2.80 -5.09
CA PHE A 51 2.14 2.33 -5.72
C PHE A 51 1.85 1.17 -6.70
N PRO A 52 2.36 1.23 -7.95
CA PRO A 52 2.07 0.22 -8.98
C PRO A 52 2.67 -1.15 -8.66
N ASP A 53 3.72 -1.21 -7.84
CA ASP A 53 4.42 -2.44 -7.46
C ASP A 53 3.61 -3.31 -6.48
N TYR A 54 2.49 -2.79 -5.95
CA TYR A 54 1.61 -3.51 -5.05
C TYR A 54 0.47 -4.18 -5.83
N GLN A 55 0.01 -5.33 -5.33
CA GLN A 55 -1.10 -6.10 -5.92
C GLN A 55 -2.46 -5.46 -5.59
N GLY A 56 -2.65 -4.21 -5.97
CA GLY A 56 -3.86 -3.44 -5.73
C GLY A 56 -3.75 -2.37 -4.64
N PRO A 57 -4.81 -1.57 -4.45
CA PRO A 57 -4.77 -0.39 -3.59
C PRO A 57 -4.87 -0.71 -2.09
N GLU A 58 -5.26 -1.93 -1.72
CA GLU A 58 -5.41 -2.39 -0.35
C GLU A 58 -4.92 -3.83 -0.19
N LYS A 59 -4.13 -4.09 0.85
CA LYS A 59 -3.72 -5.43 1.26
C LYS A 59 -3.95 -5.62 2.74
N ILE A 60 -4.58 -6.72 3.11
CA ILE A 60 -4.86 -7.08 4.50
C ILE A 60 -4.18 -8.41 4.82
N VAL A 61 -3.45 -8.45 5.93
CA VAL A 61 -2.84 -9.68 6.46
C VAL A 61 -3.04 -9.77 7.97
N ILE A 62 -3.01 -10.99 8.51
CA ILE A 62 -3.01 -11.23 9.96
C ILE A 62 -1.59 -11.60 10.39
N ARG A 63 -1.07 -10.88 11.39
CA ARG A 63 0.29 -11.08 11.93
C ARG A 63 0.31 -10.96 13.44
N ARG A 64 1.25 -11.65 14.07
CA ARG A 64 1.53 -11.53 15.51
C ARG A 64 2.77 -10.69 15.74
N TYR A 65 2.97 -10.21 16.97
CA TYR A 65 4.10 -9.34 17.30
C TYR A 65 5.47 -9.96 16.94
N SER A 66 5.66 -11.25 17.17
CA SER A 66 6.92 -11.94 16.85
C SER A 66 7.24 -11.96 15.35
N ASP A 67 6.23 -11.85 14.47
CA ASP A 67 6.48 -11.77 13.02
C ASP A 67 7.18 -10.44 12.68
N PHE A 68 6.84 -9.35 13.38
CA PHE A 68 7.50 -8.04 13.23
C PHE A 68 8.92 -8.05 13.78
N ILE A 69 9.17 -8.79 14.87
CA ILE A 69 10.52 -8.99 15.40
C ILE A 69 11.39 -9.71 14.37
N TRP A 70 10.90 -10.84 13.84
CA TRP A 70 11.61 -11.57 12.79
C TRP A 70 11.86 -10.69 11.55
N LEU A 71 10.84 -9.94 11.10
CA LEU A 71 10.97 -9.04 9.96
C LEU A 71 12.04 -7.96 10.20
N ARG A 72 12.02 -7.33 11.39
CA ARG A 72 13.03 -6.34 11.77
C ARG A 72 14.42 -6.99 11.72
N ASP A 73 14.61 -8.10 12.41
CA ASP A 73 15.93 -8.73 12.50
C ASP A 73 16.45 -9.12 11.11
N ARG A 74 15.57 -9.64 10.24
CA ARG A 74 15.90 -9.98 8.85
C ARG A 74 16.25 -8.77 7.97
N LEU A 75 15.61 -7.62 8.18
CA LEU A 75 15.92 -6.38 7.45
C LEU A 75 17.23 -5.72 7.91
N PHE A 76 17.73 -6.07 9.10
CA PHE A 76 18.98 -5.55 9.64
C PHE A 76 20.19 -6.49 9.41
N GLU A 77 19.95 -7.69 8.92
CA GLU A 77 21.00 -8.64 8.54
C GLU A 77 21.76 -8.11 7.31
N LYS A 78 23.08 -7.94 7.44
CA LYS A 78 23.98 -7.44 6.38
C LYS A 78 24.50 -8.56 5.49
#